data_AF-A0A7H4GJ79-F1
#
_entry.id   AF-A0A7H4GJ79-F1
#
_cell.length_a   1.000
_cell.length_b   1.000
_cell.length_c   1.000
_cell.angle_alpha   90.00
_cell.angle_beta   90.00
_cell.angle_gamma   90.00
#
_symmetry.space_group_name_H-M   'P 1'
#
loop_
_entity.id
_entity.type
_entity.pdbx_description
1 polymer ?
#
loop_
_entity_poly.entity_id
_entity_poly.type
_entity_poly.pdbx_seq_one_letter_code
_entity_poly.pdbx_strand_id
1 'polypeptide(L)'
;MKRPFLILLTLLLAGCAAQEPRPTLEQIEEVYLRHAGHETQSVMFSNIRGWRPAGVQSVAINFGARRDYLIDLAPPCVMDLRFEPMIRVVNSQRGTLSRFDRIQVGQDLCRIVRIRQIDMDAVREDLDQLELDTPGVTDRIREETTDQDSGGT
;
A
#
# COMPACT_ATOMS: atom_id res chain seq x y z
N MET A 1 60.25 -9.82 -28.60
CA MET A 1 59.52 -9.66 -27.32
C MET A 1 58.17 -9.00 -27.58
N LYS A 2 57.15 -9.37 -26.79
CA LYS A 2 55.80 -8.79 -26.68
C LYS A 2 54.70 -9.39 -27.56
N ARG A 3 54.00 -10.37 -26.98
CA ARG A 3 52.54 -10.49 -26.85
C ARG A 3 52.28 -11.49 -25.70
N PRO A 4 51.09 -11.59 -25.11
CA PRO A 4 50.09 -10.56 -24.77
C PRO A 4 49.57 -10.78 -23.31
N PHE A 5 49.03 -9.77 -22.63
CA PHE A 5 48.11 -10.09 -21.52
C PHE A 5 47.08 -8.99 -21.30
N LEU A 6 45.83 -9.37 -21.53
CA LEU A 6 44.63 -8.60 -21.44
C LEU A 6 43.68 -9.49 -20.63
N ILE A 7 43.59 -9.28 -19.30
CA ILE A 7 42.65 -9.94 -18.38
C ILE A 7 42.40 -8.92 -17.25
N LEU A 8 41.26 -8.23 -17.20
CA LEU A 8 39.92 -8.66 -16.77
C LEU A 8 39.64 -8.03 -15.39
N LEU A 9 38.93 -6.90 -15.37
CA LEU A 9 38.42 -6.30 -14.13
C LEU A 9 37.04 -5.69 -14.39
N THR A 10 36.06 -6.52 -14.77
CA THR A 10 34.69 -6.10 -15.10
C THR A 10 33.61 -7.03 -14.56
N LEU A 11 33.73 -7.51 -13.32
CA LEU A 11 32.62 -8.18 -12.64
C LEU A 11 32.64 -7.80 -11.16
N LEU A 12 31.68 -6.98 -10.69
CA LEU A 12 31.17 -6.97 -9.30
C LEU A 12 30.09 -5.88 -9.03
N LEU A 13 29.26 -5.49 -10.00
CA LEU A 13 28.10 -4.60 -9.74
C LEU A 13 26.75 -5.18 -10.18
N ALA A 14 26.61 -6.51 -10.24
CA ALA A 14 25.31 -7.16 -10.48
C ALA A 14 24.66 -7.53 -9.13
N GLY A 15 24.14 -6.55 -8.39
CA GLY A 15 23.59 -6.84 -7.06
C GLY A 15 22.80 -5.72 -6.38
N CYS A 16 21.99 -4.94 -7.11
CA CYS A 16 21.07 -3.97 -6.48
C CYS A 16 19.78 -3.82 -7.29
N ALA A 17 19.03 -4.91 -7.52
CA ALA A 17 17.65 -4.81 -8.01
C ALA A 17 16.83 -6.07 -7.72
N ALA A 18 17.15 -6.81 -6.65
CA ALA A 18 16.24 -7.86 -6.20
C ALA A 18 15.00 -7.18 -5.60
N GLN A 19 13.97 -7.07 -6.43
CA GLN A 19 12.69 -6.50 -6.03
C GLN A 19 12.07 -7.47 -5.03
N GLU A 20 11.97 -7.04 -3.78
CA GLU A 20 11.45 -7.91 -2.73
C GLU A 20 10.05 -8.38 -3.07
N PRO A 21 9.72 -9.66 -2.82
CA PRO A 21 8.34 -10.14 -2.93
C PRO A 21 7.45 -9.27 -2.06
N ARG A 22 6.39 -8.70 -2.64
CA ARG A 22 5.38 -7.92 -1.93
C ARG A 22 4.00 -8.46 -2.25
N PRO A 23 3.04 -8.36 -1.32
CA PRO A 23 1.65 -8.68 -1.59
C PRO A 23 1.11 -7.93 -2.81
N THR A 24 0.25 -8.58 -3.59
CA THR A 24 -0.42 -7.91 -4.71
C THR A 24 -1.49 -6.92 -4.21
N LEU A 25 -1.89 -5.99 -5.06
CA LEU A 25 -2.94 -5.03 -4.70
C LEU A 25 -4.27 -5.71 -4.39
N GLU A 26 -4.58 -6.80 -5.07
CA GLU A 26 -5.80 -7.59 -4.85
C GLU A 26 -5.77 -8.27 -3.47
N GLN A 27 -4.61 -8.82 -3.06
CA GLN A 27 -4.46 -9.42 -1.73
C GLN A 27 -4.58 -8.38 -0.62
N ILE A 28 -3.96 -7.20 -0.82
CA ILE A 28 -4.08 -6.07 0.09
C ILE A 28 -5.56 -5.66 0.18
N GLU A 29 -6.24 -5.51 -0.95
CA GLU A 29 -7.65 -5.12 -1.00
C GLU A 29 -8.54 -6.10 -0.24
N GLU A 30 -8.32 -7.40 -0.38
CA GLU A 30 -9.06 -8.42 0.36
C GLU A 30 -8.91 -8.26 1.88
N VAL A 31 -7.72 -7.95 2.38
CA VAL A 31 -7.49 -7.67 3.82
C VAL A 31 -8.32 -6.46 4.27
N TYR A 32 -8.31 -5.36 3.52
CA TYR A 32 -9.12 -4.19 3.86
C TYR A 32 -10.62 -4.51 3.85
N LEU A 33 -11.09 -5.27 2.86
CA LEU A 33 -12.49 -5.65 2.74
C LEU A 33 -12.97 -6.52 3.90
N ARG A 34 -12.13 -7.44 4.40
CA ARG A 34 -12.44 -8.34 5.52
C ARG A 34 -12.75 -7.60 6.81
N HIS A 35 -12.05 -6.49 7.05
CA HIS A 35 -12.18 -5.66 8.26
C HIS A 35 -13.07 -4.43 8.06
N ALA A 36 -13.66 -4.28 6.88
CA ALA A 36 -14.58 -3.20 6.59
C ALA A 36 -15.96 -3.47 7.21
N GLY A 37 -16.45 -2.51 7.98
CA GLY A 37 -17.79 -2.53 8.55
C GLY A 37 -18.88 -2.20 7.53
N HIS A 38 -20.06 -1.84 8.04
CA HIS A 38 -21.21 -1.50 7.22
C HIS A 38 -20.98 -0.26 6.34
N GLU A 39 -21.60 -0.27 5.16
CA GLU A 39 -21.61 0.89 4.27
C GLU A 39 -22.43 2.03 4.87
N THR A 40 -21.88 3.23 4.79
CA THR A 40 -22.50 4.48 5.23
C THR A 40 -22.66 5.43 4.05
N GLN A 41 -23.71 6.25 4.06
CA GLN A 41 -23.97 7.19 2.97
C GLN A 41 -23.06 8.42 3.02
N SER A 42 -22.72 8.85 4.24
CA SER A 42 -21.83 9.97 4.48
C SER A 42 -21.17 9.89 5.85
N VAL A 43 -20.06 10.61 6.00
CA VAL A 43 -19.27 10.69 7.22
C VAL A 43 -18.83 12.13 7.46
N MET A 44 -18.80 12.54 8.73
CA MET A 44 -18.33 13.86 9.11
C MET A 44 -16.82 13.83 9.41
N PHE A 45 -16.09 14.80 8.88
CA PHE A 45 -14.65 14.96 9.13
C PHE A 45 -14.29 16.44 9.31
N SER A 46 -13.32 16.71 10.18
CA SER A 46 -12.79 18.07 10.40
C SER A 46 -11.39 18.23 9.80
N ASN A 47 -10.64 17.14 9.70
CA ASN A 47 -9.32 17.08 9.10
C ASN A 47 -9.07 15.70 8.48
N ILE A 48 -8.05 15.63 7.64
CA ILE A 48 -7.48 14.38 7.13
C ILE A 48 -6.12 14.24 7.77
N ARG A 49 -5.89 13.17 8.54
CA ARG A 49 -4.59 12.92 9.19
C ARG A 49 -3.64 12.08 8.34
N GLY A 50 -4.18 11.33 7.39
CA GLY A 50 -3.39 10.50 6.50
C GLY A 50 -4.29 9.65 5.62
N TRP A 51 -3.68 9.03 4.63
CA TRP A 51 -4.33 8.12 3.72
C TRP A 51 -3.33 7.06 3.25
N ARG A 52 -3.84 5.97 2.67
CA ARG A 52 -3.02 4.94 2.03
C ARG A 52 -3.81 4.18 0.96
N PRO A 53 -3.15 3.68 -0.09
CA PRO A 53 -3.75 2.74 -1.02
C PRO A 53 -4.26 1.51 -0.25
N ALA A 54 -5.48 1.09 -0.55
CA ALA A 54 -6.14 -0.06 0.06
C ALA A 54 -6.61 -1.06 -1.01
N GLY A 55 -6.10 -0.95 -2.24
CA GLY A 55 -6.47 -1.77 -3.39
C GLY A 55 -6.23 -1.03 -4.70
N VAL A 56 -6.73 -1.58 -5.80
CA VAL A 56 -6.59 -0.95 -7.13
C VAL A 56 -7.44 0.32 -7.22
N GLN A 57 -8.64 0.29 -6.64
CA GLN A 57 -9.59 1.40 -6.65
C GLN A 57 -10.11 1.75 -5.27
N SER A 58 -9.35 1.41 -4.24
CA SER A 58 -9.79 1.52 -2.86
C SER A 58 -8.72 2.30 -2.09
N VAL A 59 -9.17 3.27 -1.29
CA VAL A 59 -8.29 4.11 -0.47
C VAL A 59 -8.78 4.11 0.97
N ALA A 60 -7.85 3.95 1.92
CA ALA A 60 -8.15 4.13 3.33
C ALA A 60 -7.76 5.53 3.77
N ILE A 61 -8.69 6.27 4.40
CA ILE A 61 -8.47 7.64 4.87
C ILE A 61 -8.73 7.71 6.38
N ASN A 62 -7.80 8.35 7.10
CA ASN A 62 -7.95 8.67 8.52
C ASN A 62 -8.49 10.10 8.70
N PHE A 63 -9.67 10.23 9.32
CA PHE A 63 -10.33 11.51 9.60
C PHE A 63 -10.16 11.99 11.05
N GLY A 64 -9.15 11.53 11.79
CA GLY A 64 -8.99 11.87 13.21
C GLY A 64 -9.47 10.81 14.18
N ALA A 65 -8.86 10.72 15.37
CA ALA A 65 -9.30 9.91 16.52
C ALA A 65 -9.82 8.48 16.21
N ARG A 66 -8.97 7.59 15.68
CA ARG A 66 -9.31 6.19 15.29
C ARG A 66 -10.50 6.08 14.31
N ARG A 67 -10.81 7.15 13.58
CA ARG A 67 -11.83 7.12 12.52
C ARG A 67 -11.14 6.92 11.19
N ASP A 68 -11.11 5.67 10.79
CA ASP A 68 -10.57 5.23 9.52
C ASP A 68 -11.71 4.73 8.65
N TYR A 69 -11.65 5.09 7.37
CA TYR A 69 -12.67 4.72 6.41
C TYR A 69 -12.03 4.14 5.15
N LEU A 70 -12.55 3.00 4.72
CA LEU A 70 -12.32 2.44 3.41
C LEU A 70 -13.29 3.07 2.41
N ILE A 71 -12.73 3.65 1.36
CA ILE A 71 -13.46 4.35 0.31
C ILE A 71 -13.16 3.68 -1.01
N ASP A 72 -14.20 3.13 -1.63
CA ASP A 72 -14.10 2.51 -2.95
C ASP A 72 -14.41 3.55 -4.01
N LEU A 73 -13.64 3.56 -5.08
CA LEU A 73 -13.69 4.53 -6.17
C LEU A 73 -14.22 3.85 -7.45
N ALA A 74 -14.93 4.61 -8.27
CA ALA A 74 -15.46 4.11 -9.53
C ALA A 74 -14.36 4.12 -10.61
N PRO A 75 -14.25 3.08 -11.45
CA PRO A 75 -13.43 3.14 -12.65
C PRO A 75 -13.92 4.19 -13.66
N PRO A 76 -13.02 4.78 -14.46
CA PRO A 76 -11.57 4.70 -14.34
C PRO A 76 -11.00 5.82 -13.43
N CYS A 77 -10.23 5.42 -12.42
CA CYS A 77 -9.14 6.25 -11.90
C CYS A 77 -7.89 5.83 -12.66
N VAL A 78 -7.33 6.72 -13.47
CA VAL A 78 -6.22 6.41 -14.38
C VAL A 78 -4.90 6.44 -13.60
N MET A 79 -4.79 7.32 -12.60
CA MET A 79 -3.65 7.38 -11.71
C MET A 79 -3.68 6.28 -10.66
N ASP A 80 -2.55 5.58 -10.56
CA ASP A 80 -2.33 4.54 -9.57
C ASP A 80 -2.03 5.18 -8.22
N LEU A 81 -2.89 4.88 -7.24
CA LEU A 81 -2.83 5.37 -5.87
C LEU A 81 -1.45 5.15 -5.22
N ARG A 82 -0.70 4.12 -5.62
CA ARG A 82 0.62 3.79 -5.04
C ARG A 82 1.71 4.81 -5.35
N PHE A 83 1.57 5.54 -6.45
CA PHE A 83 2.60 6.49 -6.91
C PHE A 83 2.22 7.95 -6.65
N GLU A 84 1.01 8.21 -6.16
CA GLU A 84 0.56 9.54 -5.83
C GLU A 84 0.94 9.89 -4.38
N PRO A 85 1.69 10.97 -4.12
CA PRO A 85 2.02 11.37 -2.75
C PRO A 85 0.84 12.02 -2.00
N MET A 86 -0.16 12.56 -2.71
CA MET A 86 -1.26 13.29 -2.07
C MET A 86 -2.61 13.05 -2.72
N ILE A 87 -3.63 12.84 -1.87
CA ILE A 87 -5.02 12.93 -2.28
C ILE A 87 -5.69 14.18 -1.71
N ARG A 88 -6.78 14.60 -2.35
CA ARG A 88 -7.67 15.64 -1.83
C ARG A 88 -9.11 15.14 -1.85
N VAL A 89 -9.83 15.35 -0.74
CA VAL A 89 -11.28 15.19 -0.72
C VAL A 89 -11.93 16.38 -1.41
N VAL A 90 -12.77 16.12 -2.42
CA VAL A 90 -13.54 17.12 -3.16
C VAL A 90 -15.00 16.94 -2.79
N ASN A 91 -15.43 17.67 -1.76
CA ASN A 91 -16.74 17.56 -1.17
C ASN A 91 -17.62 18.79 -1.44
N SER A 92 -18.91 18.54 -1.64
CA SER A 92 -19.93 19.58 -1.85
C SER A 92 -20.30 20.33 -0.56
N GLN A 93 -20.38 19.62 0.56
CA GLN A 93 -20.71 20.18 1.87
C GLN A 93 -19.50 20.17 2.79
N ARG A 94 -19.12 21.33 3.34
CA ARG A 94 -17.96 21.47 4.23
C ARG A 94 -18.03 20.51 5.41
N GLY A 95 -17.00 19.68 5.57
CA GLY A 95 -16.85 18.75 6.70
C GLY A 95 -17.67 17.47 6.59
N THR A 96 -18.28 17.21 5.43
CA THR A 96 -19.01 15.97 5.15
C THR A 96 -18.42 15.34 3.90
N LEU A 97 -18.13 14.05 3.96
CA LEU A 97 -17.80 13.22 2.80
C LEU A 97 -18.98 12.30 2.53
N SER A 98 -19.49 12.30 1.31
CA SER A 98 -20.61 11.46 0.87
C SER A 98 -20.25 10.66 -0.37
N ARG A 99 -21.09 9.69 -0.72
CA ARG A 99 -20.94 8.89 -1.94
C ARG A 99 -21.07 9.70 -3.24
N PHE A 100 -21.59 10.93 -3.19
CA PHE A 100 -21.71 11.81 -4.36
C PHE A 100 -20.49 12.71 -4.56
N ASP A 101 -19.58 12.73 -3.59
CA ASP A 101 -18.34 13.49 -3.65
C ASP A 101 -17.24 12.70 -4.38
N ARG A 102 -16.06 13.31 -4.49
CA ARG A 102 -14.93 12.73 -5.23
C ARG A 102 -13.65 12.74 -4.40
N ILE A 103 -12.75 11.82 -4.71
CA ILE A 103 -11.36 11.85 -4.27
C ILE A 103 -10.53 12.29 -5.48
N GLN A 104 -9.75 13.35 -5.30
CA GLN A 104 -8.76 13.76 -6.27
C GLN A 104 -7.45 13.01 -6.00
N VAL A 105 -6.94 12.31 -7.01
CA VAL A 105 -5.68 11.56 -7.00
C VAL A 105 -4.82 12.11 -8.13
N GLY A 106 -3.81 12.92 -7.81
CA GLY A 106 -3.08 13.69 -8.81
C GLY A 106 -4.01 14.61 -9.62
N GLN A 107 -4.14 14.35 -10.92
CA GLN A 107 -5.05 15.09 -11.82
C GLN A 107 -6.43 14.44 -11.97
N ASP A 108 -6.63 13.24 -11.44
CA ASP A 108 -7.88 12.49 -11.63
C ASP A 108 -8.90 12.83 -10.55
N LEU A 109 -10.17 12.88 -10.95
CA LEU A 109 -11.31 13.06 -10.07
C LEU A 109 -12.14 11.77 -10.00
N CYS A 110 -11.83 10.94 -9.01
CA CYS A 110 -12.44 9.64 -8.78
C CYS A 110 -13.76 9.77 -8.02
N ARG A 111 -14.85 9.24 -8.60
CA ARG A 111 -16.16 9.21 -7.93
C ARG A 111 -16.16 8.15 -6.83
N ILE A 112 -16.72 8.48 -5.67
CA ILE A 112 -16.89 7.54 -4.56
C ILE A 112 -18.05 6.58 -4.87
N VAL A 113 -17.86 5.29 -4.55
CA VAL A 113 -18.87 4.24 -4.74
C VAL A 113 -19.39 3.75 -3.40
N ARG A 114 -18.50 3.56 -2.43
CA ARG A 114 -18.85 3.09 -1.07
C ARG A 114 -17.97 3.77 -0.04
N ILE A 115 -18.51 3.93 1.17
CA ILE A 115 -17.80 4.45 2.34
C ILE A 115 -18.07 3.49 3.48
N ARG A 116 -17.04 2.87 4.03
CA ARG A 116 -17.14 1.91 5.13
C ARG A 116 -16.17 2.29 6.23
N GLN A 117 -16.62 2.28 7.48
CA GLN A 117 -15.68 2.39 8.60
C GLN A 117 -14.83 1.12 8.66
N ILE A 118 -13.56 1.24 9.00
CA ILE A 118 -12.64 0.10 9.03
C ILE A 118 -11.85 0.05 10.34
N ASP A 119 -11.61 -1.15 10.84
CA ASP A 119 -10.69 -1.39 11.95
C ASP A 119 -9.24 -1.47 11.44
N MET A 120 -8.52 -0.35 11.53
CA MET A 120 -7.14 -0.28 11.04
C MET A 120 -6.13 -1.01 11.92
N ASP A 121 -6.48 -1.34 13.15
CA ASP A 121 -5.59 -2.12 14.02
C ASP A 121 -5.60 -3.58 13.54
N ALA A 122 -6.79 -4.15 13.29
CA ALA A 122 -6.95 -5.49 12.71
C ALA A 122 -6.40 -5.59 11.27
N VAL A 123 -6.61 -4.57 10.44
CA VAL A 123 -6.01 -4.52 9.09
C VAL A 123 -4.49 -4.59 9.15
N ARG A 124 -3.86 -3.87 10.08
CA ARG A 124 -2.40 -3.85 10.17
C ARG A 124 -1.87 -5.25 10.53
N GLU A 125 -2.50 -5.90 11.50
CA GLU A 125 -2.13 -7.26 11.91
C GLU A 125 -2.22 -8.26 10.74
N ASP A 126 -3.31 -8.22 9.97
CA ASP A 126 -3.47 -9.10 8.81
C ASP A 126 -2.51 -8.76 7.65
N LEU A 127 -2.18 -7.47 7.45
CA LEU A 127 -1.20 -7.07 6.43
C LEU A 127 0.21 -7.52 6.80
N ASP A 128 0.60 -7.41 8.07
CA ASP A 128 1.89 -7.87 8.57
C ASP A 128 2.00 -9.40 8.38
N GLN A 129 0.93 -10.14 8.67
CA GLN A 129 0.88 -11.58 8.44
C GLN A 129 0.97 -11.95 6.95
N LEU A 130 0.25 -11.21 6.08
CA LEU A 130 0.28 -11.42 4.63
C LEU A 130 1.69 -11.17 4.05
N GLU A 131 2.43 -10.21 4.60
CA GLU A 131 3.81 -9.95 4.22
C GLU A 131 4.73 -11.13 4.58
N LEU A 132 4.58 -11.71 5.78
CA LEU A 132 5.35 -12.88 6.22
C LEU A 132 5.09 -14.14 5.37
N ASP A 133 3.85 -14.31 4.91
CA ASP A 133 3.42 -15.46 4.10
C ASP A 133 3.82 -15.33 2.62
N THR A 134 4.35 -14.18 2.20
CA THR A 134 4.72 -13.93 0.81
C THR A 134 5.89 -14.84 0.39
N PRO A 135 5.74 -15.66 -0.68
CA PRO A 135 6.77 -16.59 -1.12
C PRO A 135 8.11 -15.89 -1.39
N GLY A 136 9.19 -16.42 -0.82
CA GLY A 136 10.54 -15.84 -0.91
C GLY A 136 10.90 -14.86 0.22
N VAL A 137 9.96 -14.52 1.11
CA VAL A 137 10.27 -13.87 2.39
C VAL A 137 10.72 -14.92 3.41
N THR A 138 9.94 -16.00 3.57
CA THR A 138 10.23 -17.08 4.54
C THR A 138 11.56 -17.80 4.25
N ASP A 139 11.93 -17.97 2.98
CA ASP A 139 13.18 -18.63 2.57
C ASP A 139 14.40 -17.77 2.96
N ARG A 140 14.28 -16.44 2.85
CA ARG A 140 15.33 -15.50 3.27
C ARG A 140 15.49 -15.40 4.78
N ILE A 141 14.38 -15.39 5.55
CA ILE A 141 14.46 -15.43 7.03
C ILE A 141 15.27 -16.66 7.48
N ARG A 142 15.09 -17.79 6.80
CA ARG A 142 15.84 -19.03 7.05
C ARG A 142 17.33 -18.91 6.69
N GLU A 143 17.64 -18.27 5.56
CA GLU A 143 19.02 -18.05 5.09
C GLU A 143 19.78 -17.07 6.01
N GLU A 144 19.16 -15.95 6.39
CA GLU A 144 19.74 -14.93 7.29
C GLU A 144 20.02 -15.50 8.69
N THR A 145 19.12 -16.35 9.22
CA THR A 145 19.34 -17.01 10.52
C THR A 145 20.51 -18.00 10.48
N THR A 146 20.85 -18.55 9.30
CA THR A 146 21.94 -19.52 9.15
C THR A 146 23.32 -18.85 9.09
N ASP A 147 23.42 -17.66 8.49
CA ASP A 147 24.68 -16.92 8.39
C ASP A 147 25.10 -16.24 9.71
N GLN A 148 24.14 -15.91 10.58
CA GLN A 148 24.41 -15.21 11.84
C GLN A 148 25.00 -16.10 12.95
N ASP A 149 24.88 -17.43 12.82
CA ASP A 149 25.48 -18.41 13.75
C ASP A 149 26.97 -18.70 13.47
N SER A 150 27.51 -18.21 12.34
CA SER A 150 28.90 -18.49 11.92
C SER A 150 29.93 -17.38 12.29
N GLY A 151 29.51 -16.34 13.03
CA GLY A 151 30.35 -15.18 13.36
C GLY A 151 31.01 -15.17 14.75
N GLY A 152 30.87 -16.22 15.55
CA GLY A 152 31.34 -16.28 16.93
C GLY A 152 32.55 -17.19 17.15
N THR A 153 33.76 -16.68 16.86
CA THR A 153 35.02 -17.16 17.45
C THR A 153 36.00 -16.02 17.64
#